data_AF-A0A117SAV6-F1
#
_entry.id   AF-A0A117SAV6-F1
#
_cell.length_a   1.000
_cell.length_b   1.000
_cell.length_c   1.000
_cell.angle_alpha   90.00
_cell.angle_beta   90.00
_cell.angle_gamma   90.00
#
_symmetry.space_group_name_H-M   'P 1'
#
loop_
_entity.id
_entity.type
_entity.pdbx_description
1 polymer ?
#
loop_
_entity_poly.entity_id
_entity_poly.type
_entity_poly.pdbx_seq_one_letter_code
_entity_poly.pdbx_strand_id
1 'polypeptide(L)' 'MEVKVTVTIRKENDWFVAECDEYKISVKSITIEEALANLQKKLNEYLEDEHPSTKASIIFEIKMPI' A
#
# COMPACT_ATOMS: atom_id res chain seq x y z
N MET A 1 -9.99 -0.41 -13.74
CA MET A 1 -9.53 -1.75 -13.29
C MET A 1 -9.64 -1.76 -11.77
N GLU A 2 -10.10 -2.83 -11.15
CA GLU A 2 -10.13 -2.93 -9.69
C GLU A 2 -9.02 -3.89 -9.26
N VAL A 3 -8.09 -3.40 -8.43
CA VAL A 3 -6.93 -4.17 -7.97
C VAL A 3 -7.03 -4.30 -6.47
N LYS A 4 -7.36 -5.50 -6.01
CA LYS A 4 -7.36 -5.81 -4.58
C LYS A 4 -5.96 -6.24 -4.17
N VAL A 5 -5.42 -5.59 -3.16
CA VAL A 5 -4.09 -5.91 -2.61
C VAL A 5 -4.14 -6.10 -1.10
N THR A 6 -3.34 -7.03 -0.61
CA THR A 6 -3.18 -7.31 0.80
C THR A 6 -2.10 -6.40 1.36
N VAL A 7 -2.45 -5.60 2.36
CA VAL A 7 -1.52 -4.70 3.04
C VAL A 7 -1.38 -5.14 4.48
N THR A 8 -0.18 -5.54 4.87
CA THR A 8 0.14 -5.85 6.26
C THR A 8 0.66 -4.59 6.93
N ILE A 9 0.05 -4.19 8.04
CA ILE A 9 0.48 -3.04 8.85
C ILE A 9 1.05 -3.55 10.15
N ARG A 10 2.32 -3.23 10.40
CA ARG A 10 3.02 -3.57 11.65
C ARG A 10 3.58 -2.31 12.29
N LYS A 11 3.53 -2.23 13.63
CA LYS A 11 4.19 -1.17 14.38
C LYS A 11 5.60 -1.62 14.74
N GLU A 12 6.60 -0.87 14.29
CA GLU A 12 8.00 -1.07 14.63
C GLU A 12 8.51 0.15 15.41
N ASN A 13 8.63 0.02 16.73
CA ASN A 13 8.98 1.10 17.66
C ASN A 13 8.03 2.31 17.51
N ASP A 14 8.54 3.45 17.06
CA ASP A 14 7.79 4.70 16.80
C ASP A 14 7.21 4.79 15.38
N TRP A 15 7.44 3.78 14.52
CA TRP A 15 7.04 3.81 13.11
C TRP A 15 5.97 2.76 12.82
N PHE A 16 5.11 3.05 11.85
CA PHE A 16 4.21 2.09 11.23
C PHE A 16 4.76 1.71 9.86
N VAL A 17 4.88 0.41 9.62
CA VAL A 17 5.30 -0.15 8.35
C VAL A 17 4.10 -0.78 7.69
N ALA A 18 3.72 -0.24 6.52
CA ALA A 18 2.71 -0.82 5.65
C ALA A 18 3.41 -1.52 4.48
N GLU A 19 3.11 -2.80 4.29
CA GLU A 19 3.74 -3.66 3.30
C GLU A 19 2.67 -4.34 2.44
N CYS A 20 2.75 -4.14 1.14
CA CYS A 20 1.94 -4.86 0.16
C CYS A 20 2.64 -6.17 -0.23
N ASP A 21 1.99 -7.31 -0.02
CA ASP A 21 2.60 -8.61 -0.29
C ASP A 21 2.69 -8.90 -1.80
N GLU A 22 1.65 -8.53 -2.54
CA GLU A 22 1.51 -8.77 -3.98
C GLU A 22 2.58 -8.04 -4.79
N TYR A 23 2.83 -6.77 -4.48
CA TYR A 23 3.79 -5.94 -5.23
C TYR A 23 5.15 -5.84 -4.55
N LYS A 24 5.33 -6.45 -3.37
CA LYS A 24 6.53 -6.35 -2.54
C LYS A 24 6.96 -4.90 -2.28
N ILE A 25 6.00 -3.98 -2.19
CA ILE A 25 6.22 -2.57 -1.90
C ILE A 25 5.96 -2.35 -0.42
N SER A 26 6.94 -1.79 0.27
CA SER A 26 6.78 -1.35 1.66
C SER A 26 7.04 0.15 1.80
N VAL A 27 6.36 0.72 2.79
CA VAL A 27 6.52 2.10 3.22
C VAL A 27 6.49 2.17 4.74
N LYS A 28 7.24 3.12 5.29
CA LYS A 28 7.29 3.40 6.72
C LYS A 28 6.86 4.83 6.97
N SER A 29 6.04 5.09 7.97
CA SER A 29 5.59 6.43 8.33
C SER A 29 5.29 6.51 9.83
N ILE A 30 5.13 7.73 10.36
CA ILE A 30 4.85 7.96 11.78
C ILE A 30 3.42 7.55 12.15
N THR A 31 2.52 7.58 11.17
CA THR A 31 1.12 7.21 11.32
C THR A 31 0.70 6.15 10.31
N ILE A 32 -0.34 5.38 10.66
CA ILE A 32 -0.95 4.38 9.78
C ILE A 32 -1.50 5.04 8.51
N GLU A 33 -2.16 6.20 8.66
CA GLU A 33 -2.74 6.95 7.55
C GLU A 33 -1.68 7.40 6.54
N GLU A 34 -0.56 7.94 7.00
CA GLU A 34 0.55 8.29 6.12
C GLU A 34 1.16 7.07 5.44
N ALA A 35 1.31 5.96 6.17
CA ALA A 35 1.84 4.72 5.59
C ALA A 35 0.90 4.23 4.47
N LEU A 36 -0.41 4.21 4.69
CA LEU A 36 -1.38 3.81 3.68
C LEU A 36 -1.42 4.78 2.49
N ALA A 37 -1.40 6.09 2.72
CA ALA A 37 -1.39 7.10 1.67
C ALA A 37 -0.14 6.99 0.78
N ASN A 38 1.04 6.82 1.41
CA ASN A 38 2.30 6.62 0.71
C ASN A 38 2.31 5.32 -0.09
N LEU A 39 1.77 4.24 0.47
CA LEU A 39 1.66 2.96 -0.21
C LEU A 39 0.73 3.05 -1.42
N GLN A 40 -0.43 3.69 -1.25
CA GLN A 40 -1.39 3.91 -2.31
C GLN A 40 -0.81 4.72 -3.45
N LYS A 41 -0.06 5.78 -3.13
CA LYS A 41 0.60 6.59 -4.15
C LYS A 41 1.61 5.76 -4.95
N LYS A 42 2.51 5.02 -4.27
CA LYS A 42 3.48 4.15 -4.94
C LYS A 42 2.81 3.10 -5.84
N LEU A 43 1.73 2.50 -5.37
CA LEU A 43 0.98 1.51 -6.16
C LEU A 43 0.29 2.14 -7.37
N ASN A 44 -0.28 3.34 -7.23
CA ASN A 44 -0.83 4.06 -8.38
C ASN A 44 0.28 4.39 -9.39
N GLU A 45 1.42 4.92 -8.95
CA GLU A 45 2.55 5.21 -9.84
C GLU A 45 3.03 3.94 -10.57
N TYR A 46 3.09 2.80 -9.88
CA TYR A 46 3.46 1.52 -10.48
C TYR A 46 2.43 1.04 -11.53
N LEU A 47 1.14 1.13 -11.21
CA LEU A 47 0.06 0.70 -12.10
C LEU A 47 -0.14 1.67 -13.28
N GLU A 48 0.11 2.96 -13.09
CA GLU A 48 0.10 3.96 -14.16
C GLU A 48 1.24 3.72 -15.16
N ASP A 49 2.40 3.25 -14.70
CA ASP A 49 3.52 2.86 -15.57
C ASP A 49 3.20 1.59 -16.37
N GLU A 50 2.62 0.56 -15.74
CA GLU A 50 2.20 -0.66 -16.44
C GLU A 50 1.00 -0.43 -17.39
N HIS A 51 0.05 0.41 -16.99
CA HIS A 51 -1.23 0.61 -17.67
C HIS A 51 -1.65 2.10 -17.74
N PRO A 52 -0.99 2.90 -18.61
CA PRO A 52 -1.20 4.35 -18.68
C PRO A 52 -2.61 4.77 -19.12
N SER A 53 -3.42 3.84 -19.64
CA SER A 53 -4.75 4.12 -20.19
C SER A 53 -5.91 3.82 -19.24
N THR A 54 -5.66 3.28 -18.04
CA THR A 54 -6.73 2.85 -17.14
C THR A 54 -6.43 3.22 -15.69
N LYS A 55 -7.25 4.10 -15.10
CA LYS A 55 -7.22 4.31 -13.64
C LYS A 55 -7.54 3.01 -12.91
N ALA A 56 -6.63 2.57 -12.06
CA ALA A 56 -6.82 1.45 -11.17
C ALA A 56 -7.47 1.94 -9.86
N SER A 57 -8.58 1.33 -9.49
CA SER A 57 -9.16 1.44 -8.15
C SER A 57 -8.48 0.41 -7.26
N ILE A 58 -7.62 0.87 -6.37
CA ILE A 58 -6.88 -0.01 -5.46
C ILE A 58 -7.72 -0.23 -4.20
N ILE A 59 -7.96 -1.49 -3.85
CA ILE A 59 -8.67 -1.88 -2.63
C ILE A 59 -7.66 -2.52 -1.67
N PHE A 60 -7.49 -1.91 -0.51
CA PHE A 60 -6.62 -2.42 0.54
C PHE A 60 -7.34 -3.41 1.45
N GLU A 61 -6.90 -4.67 1.43
CA GLU A 61 -7.20 -5.64 2.47
C GLU A 61 -6.16 -5.50 3.58
N ILE A 62 -6.48 -4.73 4.60
CA ILE A 62 -5.57 -4.45 5.71
C ILE A 62 -5.53 -5.65 6.66
N LYS A 63 -4.32 -6.20 6.86
CA LYS A 63 -4.03 -7.21 7.88
C LYS A 63 -3.16 -6.60 8.97
N MET A 64 -3.67 -6.62 10.19
CA MET A 64 -2.91 -6.26 11.38
C MET A 64 -2.60 -7.56 12.13
N PRO A 65 -1.35 -8.04 12.12
CA PRO A 65 -0.97 -9.15 12.98
C PRO A 65 -1.11 -8.68 14.43
N ILE A 66 -2.06 -9.30 15.13
CA ILE A 66 -2.28 -9.19 16.58
C ILE A 66 -1.18 -9.91 17.35
#